data_AF-A0A844TQJ7-F1
#
_entry.id   AF-A0A844TQJ7-F1
#
_cell.length_a   1.000
_cell.length_b   1.000
_cell.length_c   1.000
_cell.angle_alpha   90.00
_cell.angle_beta   90.00
_cell.angle_gamma   90.00
#
_symmetry.space_group_name_H-M   'P 1'
#
loop_
_entity.id
_entity.type
_entity.pdbx_description
1 polymer ?
#
loop_
_entity_poly.entity_id
_entity_poly.type
_entity_poly.pdbx_seq_one_letter_code
_entity_poly.pdbx_strand_id
1 'polypeptide(L)' 'MNAEPLAQWTLDDVKAYCRRFGLTLSEPQLLRMHELSTTVSATGMGIPRMPSKDHEPALTFAMPKE' A
#
# COMPACT_ATOMS: atom_id res chain seq x y z
N MET A 1 10.58 7.37 -20.23
CA MET A 1 9.77 6.76 -19.16
C MET A 1 9.25 7.90 -18.32
N ASN A 2 7.94 8.18 -18.39
CA ASN A 2 7.35 9.26 -17.61
C ASN A 2 7.34 8.81 -16.14
N ALA A 3 8.05 9.54 -15.28
CA ALA A 3 7.92 9.36 -13.85
C ALA A 3 6.50 9.78 -13.47
N GLU A 4 5.61 8.82 -13.25
CA GLU A 4 4.32 9.15 -12.65
C GLU A 4 4.60 9.81 -11.30
N PRO A 5 3.93 10.94 -11.00
CA PRO A 5 4.10 11.59 -9.72
C PRO A 5 3.82 10.58 -8.62
N LEU A 6 4.70 10.53 -7.61
CA LEU A 6 4.48 9.77 -6.38
C LEU A 6 3.04 10.07 -5.92
N ALA A 7 2.19 9.05 -5.85
CA ALA A 7 0.88 9.21 -5.23
C ALA A 7 1.12 9.50 -3.74
N GLN A 8 1.28 10.78 -3.44
CA GLN A 8 1.60 11.26 -2.12
C GLN A 8 0.28 11.31 -1.36
N TRP A 9 0.07 10.29 -0.52
CA TRP A 9 -1.07 10.22 0.39
C TRP A 9 -1.17 11.52 1.16
N THR A 10 -2.30 12.21 1.08
CA THR A 10 -2.58 13.34 1.97
C THR A 10 -3.15 12.82 3.30
N LEU A 11 -3.13 13.66 4.34
CA LEU A 11 -3.77 13.33 5.60
C LEU A 11 -5.27 13.05 5.45
N ASP A 12 -5.94 13.71 4.51
CA ASP A 12 -7.36 13.50 4.26
C ASP A 12 -7.64 12.20 3.52
N ASP A 13 -6.74 11.76 2.63
CA ASP A 13 -6.80 10.42 2.02
C ASP A 13 -6.68 9.33 3.10
N VAL A 14 -5.73 9.49 4.04
CA VAL A 14 -5.54 8.55 5.15
C VAL A 14 -6.78 8.50 6.04
N LYS A 15 -7.36 9.65 6.39
CA LYS A 15 -8.62 9.72 7.16
C LYS A 15 -9.77 9.03 6.42
N ALA A 16 -9.92 9.30 5.13
CA ALA A 16 -10.96 8.69 4.30
C ALA A 16 -10.79 7.16 4.21
N TYR A 17 -9.55 6.69 4.05
CA TYR A 17 -9.22 5.26 4.04
C TYR A 17 -9.57 4.60 5.38
N CYS A 18 -9.16 5.17 6.51
CA CYS A 18 -9.50 4.64 7.83
C CYS A 18 -11.03 4.55 8.02
N ARG A 19 -11.78 5.60 7.67
CA ARG A 19 -13.25 5.61 7.77
C ARG A 19 -13.91 4.54 6.89
N ARG A 20 -13.41 4.33 5.67
CA ARG A 20 -13.92 3.30 4.76
C ARG A 20 -13.89 1.90 5.38
N PHE A 21 -12.91 1.63 6.24
CA PHE A 21 -12.75 0.35 6.94
C PHE A 21 -13.25 0.38 8.40
N GLY A 22 -14.01 1.41 8.79
CA GLY A 22 -14.55 1.54 10.15
C GLY A 22 -13.50 1.82 11.23
N LEU A 23 -12.29 2.22 10.85
CA LEU A 23 -11.22 2.55 11.79
C LEU A 23 -11.35 4.01 12.23
N THR A 24 -11.40 4.22 13.55
CA THR A 24 -11.30 5.54 14.17
C THR A 24 -9.97 5.63 14.88
N LEU A 25 -9.11 6.54 14.41
CA LEU A 25 -7.77 6.75 14.95
C LEU A 25 -7.69 8.13 15.62
N SER A 26 -6.87 8.23 16.67
CA SER A 26 -6.51 9.53 17.24
C SER A 26 -5.63 10.32 16.28
N GLU A 27 -5.51 11.63 16.49
CA GLU A 27 -4.68 12.49 15.64
C GLU A 27 -3.20 12.05 15.58
N PRO A 28 -2.52 11.69 16.70
CA PRO A 28 -1.17 11.13 16.63
C PRO A 28 -1.07 9.84 15.80
N GLN A 29 -2.10 8.99 15.85
CA GLN A 29 -2.15 7.74 15.07
C GLN A 29 -2.35 8.02 13.57
N LEU A 30 -3.16 9.02 13.22
CA LEU A 30 -3.34 9.45 11.83
C LEU A 30 -2.04 10.02 11.24
N LEU A 31 -1.33 10.86 12.01
CA LEU A 31 -0.02 11.39 11.60
C LEU A 31 0.99 10.26 11.36
N ARG A 32 1.04 9.27 12.28
CA ARG A 32 1.89 8.10 12.10
C ARG A 32 1.51 7.26 10.89
N MET A 33 0.21 7.07 10.65
CA MET A 33 -0.28 6.33 9.48
C MET A 33 0.10 7.01 8.17
N HIS A 34 0.02 8.35 8.12
CA HIS A 34 0.43 9.14 6.97
C HIS A 34 1.95 9.06 6.68
N GLU A 35 2.78 9.09 7.72
CA GLU A 35 4.22 8.86 7.59
C GLU A 35 4.52 7.45 7.05
N LEU A 36 3.84 6.43 7.58
CA LEU A 36 4.00 5.04 7.15
C LEU A 36 3.53 4.83 5.72
N SER A 37 2.37 5.38 5.33
CA SER A 37 1.84 5.24 3.97
C SER A 37 2.78 5.87 2.94
N THR A 38 3.35 7.03 3.26
CA THR A 38 4.37 7.69 2.43
C THR A 38 5.62 6.83 2.29
N THR A 39 6.15 6.34 3.40
CA THR A 39 7.37 5.52 3.43
C THR A 39 7.20 4.22 2.66
N VAL A 40 6.13 3.47 2.91
CA VAL A 40 5.85 2.19 2.25
C VAL A 40 5.64 2.38 0.74
N SER A 41 4.92 3.44 0.34
CA SER A 41 4.71 3.75 -1.09
C SER A 41 6.04 4.02 -1.79
N ALA A 42 6.90 4.85 -1.18
CA ALA A 42 8.22 5.14 -1.72
C ALA A 42 9.11 3.89 -1.79
N THR A 43 9.13 3.07 -0.74
CA THR A 43 9.89 1.81 -0.73
C THR A 43 9.39 0.84 -1.80
N GLY A 44 8.07 0.65 -1.92
CA GLY A 44 7.48 -0.27 -2.89
C GLY A 44 7.76 0.11 -4.35
N MET A 45 7.87 1.40 -4.65
CA MET A 45 8.27 1.88 -5.98
C MET A 45 9.74 1.58 -6.31
N GLY A 46 10.59 1.45 -5.29
CA GLY A 46 11.99 1.07 -5.44
C GLY A 46 12.20 -0.43 -5.63
N ILE A 47 11.17 -1.26 -5.42
CA ILE A 47 11.26 -2.71 -5.62
C ILE A 47 11.13 -3.02 -7.11
N PRO A 48 12.15 -3.62 -7.75
CA PRO A 48 12.05 -4.07 -9.13
C PRO A 48 10.92 -5.08 -9.25
N ARG A 49 9.95 -4.81 -10.13
CA ARG A 49 8.90 -5.78 -10.45
C ARG A 49 9.42 -6.81 -11.45
N MET A 50 8.89 -8.02 -11.38
CA MET A 50 9.18 -9.03 -12.39
C MET A 50 8.70 -8.54 -13.77
N PRO A 51 9.42 -8.86 -14.87
CA PRO A 51 9.07 -8.38 -16.21
C PRO A 51 7.70 -8.86 -16.72
N SER A 52 7.20 -9.98 -16.18
CA SER A 52 5.86 -10.49 -16.43
C SER A 52 5.26 -10.99 -15.11
N LYS A 53 3.94 -10.79 -14.96
CA LYS A 53 3.14 -11.30 -13.85
C LYS A 53 3.16 -12.83 -13.76
N ASP A 54 3.39 -13.53 -14.87
CA ASP A 54 3.50 -14.99 -14.89
C ASP A 54 4.75 -15.51 -14.16
N HIS A 55 5.72 -14.62 -13.91
CA HIS A 55 6.93 -14.92 -13.15
C HIS A 55 6.90 -14.35 -11.73
N GLU A 56 5.83 -13.67 -11.32
CA GLU A 56 5.61 -13.41 -9.90
C GLU A 56 5.28 -14.75 -9.23
N PRO A 57 5.84 -15.08 -8.07
CA PRO A 57 5.42 -16.27 -7.34
C PRO A 57 3.93 -16.13 -7.07
N ALA A 58 3.13 -16.91 -7.79
CA ALA A 58 1.70 -16.87 -7.61
C ALA A 58 1.44 -17.15 -6.12
N LEU A 59 0.65 -16.30 -5.46
CA LEU A 59 -0.02 -16.65 -4.22
C LEU A 59 -1.07 -17.72 -4.56
N THR A 60 -0.62 -18.88 -5.05
CA THR A 60 -1.47 -20.05 -5.19
C THR A 60 -1.73 -20.52 -3.78
N PHE A 61 -2.89 -20.13 -3.26
CA PHE A 61 -3.49 -20.80 -2.13
C PHE A 61 -3.70 -22.25 -2.54
N ALA A 62 -2.81 -23.14 -2.11
CA ALA A 62 -2.94 -24.56 -2.36
C ALA A 62 -4.03 -25.08 -1.41
N MET A 63 -5.22 -25.37 -1.96
CA MET A 63 -6.28 -26.04 -1.21
C MET A 63 -5.77 -27.44 -0.77
N PRO A 64 -6.03 -27.88 0.48
CA PRO A 64 -5.75 -29.25 0.89
C PRO A 64 -6.47 -30.22 -0.05
N LYS A 65 -5.79 -31.30 -0.46
CA LYS A 65 -6.40 -32.40 -1.21
C LYS A 65 -6.96 -33.41 -0.22
N GLU A 66 -8.21 -33.83 -0.43
CA GLU A 66 -8.89 -34.92 0.31
C GLU A 66 -8.17 -36.26 0.15
#